data_AF-A0A7R9YP82-F1
#
_entry.id   AF-A0A7R9YP82-F1
#
_cell.length_a   1.000
_cell.length_b   1.000
_cell.length_c   1.000
_cell.angle_alpha   90.00
_cell.angle_beta   90.00
_cell.angle_gamma   90.00
#
_symmetry.space_group_name_H-M   'P 1'
#
loop_
_entity.id
_entity.type
_entity.pdbx_description
1 polymer ?
#
loop_
_entity_poly.entity_id
_entity_poly.type
_entity_poly.pdbx_seq_one_letter_code
_entity_poly.pdbx_strand_id
1 'polypeptide(L)'
;RRNGRLGLALFAAGDYTGALKRFEQSKKLPGAGYDVVRISPGSQTFAPNPRGLEEKRFATPAQLAIAEYNIACAKLKLGARDEAIERLRAFVTAVDNPERQFERILSDPDLAELGAEMRTLQAELTAARRFNPLGGLKRLLDVSFVEWK
;
A
#
# COMPACT_ATOMS: atom_id res chain seq x y z
N ARG A 1 -6.60 9.55 7.94
CA ARG A 1 -5.73 10.75 7.82
C ARG A 1 -6.46 11.86 7.06
N ARG A 2 -6.22 13.14 7.41
CA ARG A 2 -6.95 14.31 6.88
C ARG A 2 -6.95 14.39 5.35
N ASN A 3 -5.79 14.22 4.70
CA ASN A 3 -5.70 14.29 3.23
C ASN A 3 -6.47 13.17 2.49
N GLY A 4 -6.45 11.93 3.00
CA GLY A 4 -7.24 10.85 2.40
C GLY A 4 -8.75 11.11 2.46
N ARG A 5 -9.25 11.61 3.61
CA ARG A 5 -10.68 11.99 3.76
C ARG A 5 -11.06 13.17 2.88
N LEU A 6 -10.20 14.19 2.78
CA LEU A 6 -10.41 15.32 1.88
C LEU A 6 -10.40 14.87 0.41
N GLY A 7 -9.50 13.94 0.04
CA GLY A 7 -9.48 13.37 -1.30
C GLY A 7 -10.79 12.65 -1.66
N LEU A 8 -11.34 11.86 -0.72
CA LEU A 8 -12.64 11.20 -0.90
C LEU A 8 -13.78 12.23 -1.05
N ALA A 9 -13.77 13.31 -0.26
CA ALA A 9 -14.77 14.37 -0.38
C ALA A 9 -14.71 15.09 -1.74
N LEU A 10 -13.50 15.38 -2.23
CA LEU A 10 -13.30 15.96 -3.56
C LEU A 10 -13.72 15.01 -4.67
N PHE A 11 -13.40 13.72 -4.54
CA PHE A 11 -13.80 12.68 -5.48
C PHE A 11 -15.33 12.60 -5.59
N ALA A 12 -16.03 12.57 -4.45
CA ALA A 12 -17.49 12.57 -4.41
C ALA A 12 -18.11 13.84 -5.00
N ALA A 13 -17.40 14.98 -4.94
CA ALA A 13 -17.81 16.23 -5.56
C ALA A 13 -17.49 16.32 -7.07
N GLY A 14 -16.88 15.27 -7.66
CA GLY A 14 -16.47 15.25 -9.07
C GLY A 14 -15.15 15.98 -9.37
N ASP A 15 -14.47 16.54 -8.36
CA ASP A 15 -13.14 17.13 -8.52
C ASP A 15 -12.06 16.05 -8.45
N TYR A 16 -11.93 15.30 -9.53
CA TYR A 16 -10.96 14.19 -9.62
C TYR A 16 -9.52 14.68 -9.62
N THR A 17 -9.24 15.87 -10.16
CA THR A 17 -7.90 16.46 -10.16
C THR A 17 -7.48 16.86 -8.74
N GLY A 18 -8.38 17.51 -7.99
CA GLY A 18 -8.17 17.83 -6.59
C GLY A 18 -8.04 16.58 -5.73
N ALA A 19 -8.90 15.58 -5.94
CA ALA A 19 -8.84 14.30 -5.26
C ALA A 19 -7.47 13.61 -5.45
N LEU A 20 -6.99 13.52 -6.70
CA LEU A 20 -5.70 12.95 -7.04
C LEU A 20 -4.55 13.63 -6.28
N LYS A 21 -4.52 14.97 -6.27
CA LYS A 21 -3.52 15.74 -5.51
C LYS A 21 -3.54 15.38 -4.03
N ARG A 22 -4.72 15.22 -3.42
CA ARG A 22 -4.85 14.86 -1.99
C ARG A 22 -4.43 13.42 -1.70
N PHE A 23 -4.74 12.48 -2.60
CA PHE A 23 -4.30 11.09 -2.43
C PHE A 23 -2.78 10.97 -2.54
N GLU A 24 -2.14 11.64 -3.50
CA GLU A 24 -0.67 11.67 -3.61
C GLU A 24 -0.01 12.31 -2.39
N GLN A 25 -0.59 13.40 -1.87
CA GLN A 25 -0.13 13.99 -0.60
C GLN A 25 -0.29 13.03 0.58
N SER A 26 -1.31 12.17 0.58
CA SER A 26 -1.56 11.24 1.69
C SER A 26 -0.46 10.19 1.85
N LYS A 27 0.21 9.82 0.75
CA LYS A 27 1.35 8.88 0.71
C LYS A 27 2.60 9.46 1.39
N LYS A 28 2.79 10.78 1.30
CA LYS A 28 3.97 11.48 1.84
C LYS A 28 3.90 11.75 3.33
N LEU A 29 2.71 11.65 3.93
CA LEU A 29 2.53 11.93 5.35
C LEU A 29 2.98 10.74 6.22
N PRO A 30 3.47 11.00 7.44
CA PRO A 30 3.80 9.95 8.38
C PRO A 30 2.55 9.19 8.83
N GLY A 31 2.77 7.90 9.07
CA GLY A 31 2.25 7.25 10.27
C GLY A 31 0.88 6.62 10.28
N ALA A 32 0.82 5.30 10.23
CA ALA A 32 0.33 4.60 11.43
C ALA A 32 1.41 3.67 11.97
N GLY A 33 2.29 3.17 11.09
CA GLY A 33 3.54 2.55 11.50
C GLY A 33 4.44 3.56 12.20
N TYR A 34 5.19 3.07 13.16
CA TYR A 34 6.24 3.78 13.86
C TYR A 34 7.43 2.84 14.04
N ASP A 35 8.62 3.41 14.03
CA ASP A 35 9.86 2.72 14.36
C ASP A 35 10.59 3.53 15.45
N VAL A 36 11.37 2.88 16.30
CA VAL A 36 12.11 3.53 17.38
C VAL A 36 13.58 3.58 16.98
N VAL A 37 14.02 4.76 16.54
CA VAL A 37 15.37 4.95 16.02
C VAL A 37 16.26 5.54 17.10
N ARG A 38 17.46 4.99 17.27
CA ARG A 38 18.48 5.54 18.16
C ARG A 38 19.13 6.76 17.51
N ILE A 39 18.98 7.92 18.14
CA ILE A 39 19.47 9.22 17.66
C ILE A 39 20.80 9.66 18.30
N SER A 40 21.34 8.90 19.27
CA SER A 40 22.69 9.15 19.80
C SER A 40 23.36 7.89 20.37
N PRO A 41 24.66 7.67 20.12
CA PRO A 41 25.47 6.71 20.85
C PRO A 41 25.98 7.39 22.14
N GLY A 42 25.25 7.31 23.26
CA GLY A 42 25.74 7.93 24.50
C GLY A 42 25.01 7.58 25.79
N SER A 43 25.82 7.10 26.75
CA SER A 43 25.62 6.92 28.21
C SER A 43 24.76 5.74 28.73
N GLN A 44 25.44 4.78 29.36
CA GLN A 44 24.87 3.70 30.19
C GLN A 44 24.42 4.21 31.58
N THR A 45 23.79 5.37 31.66
CA THR A 45 23.30 5.89 32.95
C THR A 45 21.81 5.59 33.09
N PHE A 46 21.46 4.85 34.15
CA PHE A 46 20.13 4.44 34.60
C PHE A 46 19.20 5.64 34.90
N ALA A 47 18.80 6.39 33.87
CA ALA A 47 17.72 7.37 33.97
C ALA A 47 16.41 6.74 33.46
N PRO A 48 15.26 6.98 34.12
CA PRO A 48 13.97 6.35 33.78
C PRO A 48 13.35 6.83 32.45
N ASN A 49 14.08 7.64 31.68
CA ASN A 49 13.68 8.07 30.35
C ASN A 49 14.91 7.93 29.43
N PRO A 50 14.97 6.95 28.52
CA PRO A 50 16.12 6.70 27.68
C PRO A 50 16.29 7.84 26.66
N ARG A 51 16.98 8.90 27.06
CA ARG A 51 17.35 10.02 26.20
C ARG A 51 18.27 9.51 25.09
N GLY A 52 17.69 9.30 23.91
CA GLY A 52 18.42 8.81 22.75
C GLY A 52 17.60 7.97 21.77
N LEU A 53 16.29 7.80 21.99
CA LEU A 53 15.37 7.11 21.10
C LEU A 53 14.30 8.09 20.57
N GLU A 54 14.04 8.08 19.27
CA GLU A 54 13.00 8.87 18.60
C GLU A 54 12.00 7.96 17.89
N GLU A 55 10.70 8.25 18.04
CA GLU A 55 9.64 7.58 17.26
C GLU A 55 9.56 8.15 15.84
N LYS A 56 9.95 7.37 14.83
CA LYS A 56 9.81 7.75 13.43
C LYS A 56 8.52 7.23 12.82
N ARG A 57 7.64 8.20 12.54
CA ARG A 57 6.39 8.11 11.75
C ARG A 57 6.51 7.53 10.34
N PHE A 58 5.85 6.43 9.94
CA PHE A 58 5.77 6.04 8.52
C PHE A 58 4.41 5.45 8.06
N ALA A 59 4.11 5.59 6.77
CA ALA A 59 2.90 5.01 6.18
C ALA A 59 3.06 3.50 6.03
N THR A 60 2.10 2.73 6.57
CA THR A 60 2.16 1.28 6.45
C THR A 60 1.93 0.84 5.01
N PRO A 61 2.39 -0.36 4.60
CA PRO A 61 2.11 -0.91 3.27
C PRO A 61 0.61 -0.91 2.94
N ALA A 62 -0.25 -1.28 3.90
CA ALA A 62 -1.71 -1.23 3.74
C ALA A 62 -2.24 0.20 3.50
N GLN A 63 -1.69 1.21 4.17
CA GLN A 63 -2.08 2.60 3.94
C GLN A 63 -1.64 3.12 2.57
N LEU A 64 -0.46 2.71 2.11
CA LEU A 64 0.02 3.03 0.77
C LEU A 64 -0.83 2.33 -0.29
N ALA A 65 -1.17 1.06 -0.10
CA ALA A 65 -2.04 0.30 -0.98
C ALA A 65 -3.42 0.99 -1.12
N ILE A 66 -4.06 1.38 -0.02
CA ILE A 66 -5.33 2.13 -0.07
C ILE A 66 -5.19 3.44 -0.86
N ALA A 67 -4.05 4.14 -0.74
CA ALA A 67 -3.81 5.34 -1.52
C ALA A 67 -3.66 5.04 -3.03
N GLU A 68 -2.94 3.99 -3.41
CA GLU A 68 -2.82 3.57 -4.82
C GLU A 68 -4.20 3.24 -5.43
N TYR A 69 -5.07 2.55 -4.68
CA TYR A 69 -6.44 2.26 -5.13
C TYR A 69 -7.24 3.53 -5.42
N ASN A 70 -7.21 4.49 -4.49
CA ASN A 70 -7.94 5.76 -4.64
C ASN A 70 -7.37 6.60 -5.80
N ILE A 71 -6.04 6.57 -5.99
CA ILE A 71 -5.38 7.22 -7.13
C ILE A 71 -5.82 6.57 -8.45
N ALA A 72 -5.91 5.24 -8.50
CA ALA A 72 -6.38 4.53 -9.69
C ALA A 72 -7.80 4.95 -10.09
N CYS A 73 -8.72 4.99 -9.12
CA CYS A 73 -10.10 5.43 -9.36
C CYS A 73 -10.14 6.86 -9.90
N ALA A 74 -9.38 7.79 -9.30
CA ALA A 74 -9.31 9.18 -9.76
C ALA A 74 -8.70 9.31 -11.17
N LYS A 75 -7.64 8.54 -11.47
CA LYS A 75 -7.01 8.52 -12.80
C LYS A 75 -7.94 7.99 -13.87
N LEU A 76 -8.72 6.96 -13.55
CA LEU A 76 -9.70 6.41 -14.49
C LEU A 76 -10.79 7.44 -14.85
N LYS A 77 -11.32 8.17 -13.85
CA LYS A 77 -12.27 9.27 -14.10
C LYS A 77 -11.67 10.43 -14.90
N LEU A 78 -10.35 10.57 -14.93
CA LEU A 78 -9.62 11.54 -15.74
C LEU A 78 -9.23 11.00 -17.13
N GLY A 79 -9.63 9.78 -17.49
CA GLY A 79 -9.28 9.14 -18.76
C GLY A 79 -7.85 8.57 -18.83
N ALA A 80 -7.10 8.61 -17.73
CA ALA A 80 -5.73 8.09 -17.66
C ALA A 80 -5.74 6.58 -17.36
N ARG A 81 -6.27 5.80 -18.31
CA ARG A 81 -6.56 4.36 -18.16
C ARG A 81 -5.31 3.52 -17.84
N ASP A 82 -4.26 3.65 -18.62
CA ASP A 82 -3.03 2.86 -18.44
C ASP A 82 -2.38 3.13 -17.08
N GLU A 83 -2.36 4.41 -16.69
CA GLU A 83 -1.85 4.79 -15.38
C GLU A 83 -2.74 4.27 -14.24
N ALA A 84 -4.05 4.14 -14.42
CA ALA A 84 -4.93 3.53 -13.42
C ALA A 84 -4.60 2.03 -13.26
N ILE A 85 -4.36 1.31 -14.34
CA ILE A 85 -3.98 -0.11 -14.31
C ILE A 85 -2.67 -0.31 -13.55
N GLU A 86 -1.65 0.52 -13.80
CA GLU A 86 -0.37 0.43 -13.10
C GLU A 86 -0.50 0.68 -11.59
N ARG A 87 -1.43 1.57 -11.20
CA ARG A 87 -1.73 1.83 -9.78
C ARG A 87 -2.46 0.65 -9.14
N LEU A 88 -3.37 0.01 -9.85
CA LEU A 88 -4.05 -1.21 -9.40
C LEU A 88 -3.07 -2.39 -9.28
N ARG A 89 -2.10 -2.51 -10.20
CA ARG A 89 -0.99 -3.48 -10.11
C ARG A 89 -0.19 -3.29 -8.82
N ALA A 90 0.19 -2.05 -8.51
CA ALA A 90 0.88 -1.72 -7.25
C ALA A 90 0.02 -2.07 -6.02
N PHE A 91 -1.29 -1.76 -6.07
CA PHE A 91 -2.22 -2.08 -4.99
C PHE A 91 -2.32 -3.58 -4.71
N VAL A 92 -2.56 -4.40 -5.73
CA VAL A 92 -2.74 -5.85 -5.56
C VAL A 92 -1.43 -6.56 -5.19
N THR A 93 -0.28 -6.05 -5.60
CA THR A 93 1.03 -6.65 -5.26
C THR A 93 1.52 -6.30 -3.87
N ALA A 94 1.01 -5.21 -3.27
CA ALA A 94 1.43 -4.73 -1.94
C ALA A 94 0.65 -5.35 -0.76
N VAL A 95 -0.33 -6.22 -1.02
CA VAL A 95 -1.22 -6.81 0.00
C VAL A 95 -1.08 -8.34 0.09
N ASP A 96 -1.37 -8.89 1.26
CA ASP A 96 -1.18 -10.33 1.53
C ASP A 96 -2.12 -11.25 0.75
N ASN A 97 -3.36 -10.77 0.48
CA ASN A 97 -4.39 -11.52 -0.25
C ASN A 97 -4.78 -10.78 -1.54
N PRO A 98 -4.01 -10.94 -2.63
CA PRO A 98 -4.30 -10.28 -3.92
C PRO A 98 -5.57 -10.80 -4.58
N GLU A 99 -5.93 -12.08 -4.41
CA GLU A 99 -7.13 -12.69 -5.00
C GLU A 99 -8.39 -11.95 -4.55
N ARG A 100 -8.51 -11.74 -3.23
CA ARG A 100 -9.59 -10.94 -2.65
C ARG A 100 -9.59 -9.49 -3.15
N GLN A 101 -8.43 -8.91 -3.47
CA GLN A 101 -8.38 -7.56 -4.03
C GLN A 101 -8.83 -7.52 -5.48
N PHE A 102 -8.53 -8.54 -6.29
CA PHE A 102 -9.06 -8.65 -7.64
C PHE A 102 -10.58 -8.76 -7.64
N GLU A 103 -11.15 -9.60 -6.76
CA GLU A 103 -12.61 -9.69 -6.59
C GLU A 103 -13.22 -8.32 -6.27
N ARG A 104 -12.63 -7.60 -5.33
CA ARG A 104 -13.06 -6.24 -4.97
C ARG A 104 -13.01 -5.30 -6.18
N ILE A 105 -11.88 -5.26 -6.90
CA ILE A 105 -11.72 -4.40 -8.08
C ILE A 105 -12.76 -4.74 -9.15
N LEU A 106 -12.98 -6.03 -9.44
CA LEU A 106 -13.92 -6.49 -10.46
C LEU A 106 -15.39 -6.22 -10.07
N SER A 107 -15.67 -6.08 -8.78
CA SER A 107 -17.00 -5.69 -8.27
C SER A 107 -17.20 -4.18 -8.14
N ASP A 108 -16.15 -3.37 -8.29
CA ASP A 108 -16.24 -1.93 -8.09
C ASP A 108 -16.83 -1.25 -9.34
N PRO A 109 -17.98 -0.57 -9.24
CA PRO A 109 -18.59 0.11 -10.38
C PRO A 109 -17.72 1.23 -10.95
N ASP A 110 -16.86 1.86 -10.15
CA ASP A 110 -15.95 2.90 -10.64
C ASP A 110 -14.84 2.32 -11.51
N LEU A 111 -14.56 1.02 -11.41
CA LEU A 111 -13.52 0.30 -12.14
C LEU A 111 -14.10 -0.70 -13.16
N ALA A 112 -15.41 -0.73 -13.35
CA ALA A 112 -16.10 -1.72 -14.17
C ALA A 112 -15.56 -1.79 -15.61
N GLU A 113 -15.15 -0.65 -16.17
CA GLU A 113 -14.59 -0.59 -17.51
C GLU A 113 -13.24 -1.30 -17.65
N LEU A 114 -12.48 -1.50 -16.57
CA LEU A 114 -11.17 -2.19 -16.56
C LEU A 114 -11.30 -3.72 -16.46
N GLY A 115 -12.51 -4.28 -16.47
CA GLY A 115 -12.73 -5.68 -16.11
C GLY A 115 -11.97 -6.69 -16.98
N ALA A 116 -11.72 -6.40 -18.26
CA ALA A 116 -10.92 -7.27 -19.12
C ALA A 116 -9.44 -7.24 -18.74
N GLU A 117 -8.87 -6.04 -18.64
CA GLU A 117 -7.47 -5.82 -18.26
C GLU A 117 -7.16 -6.37 -16.88
N MET A 118 -8.09 -6.22 -15.94
CA MET A 118 -7.90 -6.72 -14.58
C MET A 118 -7.88 -8.25 -14.51
N ARG A 119 -8.65 -8.95 -15.35
CA ARG A 119 -8.59 -10.42 -15.47
C ARG A 119 -7.30 -10.88 -16.12
N THR A 120 -6.83 -10.17 -17.16
CA THR A 120 -5.52 -10.43 -17.77
C THR A 120 -4.41 -10.28 -16.74
N LEU A 121 -4.42 -9.18 -15.98
CA LEU A 121 -3.46 -8.94 -14.90
C LEU A 121 -3.52 -10.02 -13.82
N GLN A 122 -4.71 -10.47 -13.43
CA GLN A 122 -4.89 -11.58 -12.48
C GLN A 122 -4.25 -12.87 -12.99
N ALA A 123 -4.46 -13.21 -14.27
CA ALA A 123 -3.88 -14.38 -14.90
C ALA A 123 -2.33 -14.30 -14.95
N GLU A 124 -1.80 -13.13 -15.34
CA GLU A 124 -0.35 -12.86 -15.36
C GLU A 124 0.29 -13.07 -13.99
N LEU A 125 -0.26 -12.45 -12.93
CA LEU A 125 0.30 -12.56 -11.58
C LEU A 125 0.16 -13.97 -11.01
N THR A 126 -0.93 -14.68 -11.34
CA THR A 126 -1.12 -16.08 -10.95
C THR A 126 -0.11 -16.99 -11.64
N ALA A 127 0.12 -16.80 -12.94
CA ALA A 127 1.12 -17.56 -13.70
C ALA A 127 2.54 -17.29 -13.18
N ALA A 128 2.90 -16.03 -12.94
CA ALA A 128 4.20 -15.64 -12.40
C ALA A 128 4.47 -16.26 -11.02
N ARG A 129 3.45 -16.37 -10.17
CA ARG A 129 3.55 -17.03 -8.85
C ARG A 129 3.76 -18.55 -8.97
N ARG A 130 3.11 -19.19 -9.94
CA ARG A 130 3.28 -20.64 -10.20
C ARG A 130 4.64 -20.97 -10.79
N PHE A 131 5.22 -20.07 -11.57
CA PHE A 131 6.52 -20.24 -12.22
C PHE A 131 7.71 -19.74 -11.38
N ASN A 132 7.61 -19.70 -10.05
CA ASN A 132 8.71 -19.26 -9.18
C ASN A 132 9.43 -20.47 -8.53
N PRO A 133 10.41 -21.11 -9.21
CA PRO A 133 11.12 -22.29 -8.69
C PRO A 133 11.99 -21.99 -7.45
N LEU A 134 12.23 -20.72 -7.11
CA LEU A 134 13.01 -20.29 -5.95
C LEU A 134 12.15 -19.65 -4.84
N GLY A 135 10.87 -19.38 -5.10
CA GLY A 135 9.95 -18.76 -4.13
C GLY A 135 9.53 -19.70 -2.99
N GLY A 136 9.56 -21.01 -3.22
CA GLY A 136 9.29 -22.02 -2.19
C GLY A 136 10.39 -22.09 -1.11
N LEU A 137 11.64 -21.76 -1.45
CA LEU A 137 12.77 -21.78 -0.51
C LEU A 137 12.81 -20.56 0.43
N LYS A 138 12.25 -19.41 0.01
CA LYS A 138 12.25 -18.22 0.86
C LYS A 138 11.27 -18.30 2.05
N ARG A 139 10.19 -19.10 1.93
CA ARG A 139 9.28 -19.39 3.07
C ARG A 139 9.88 -20.34 4.11
N LEU A 140 10.86 -21.15 3.74
CA LEU A 140 11.54 -22.07 4.67
C LEU A 140 12.71 -21.41 5.41
N LEU A 141 13.27 -20.32 4.88
CA LEU A 141 14.36 -19.58 5.51
C LEU A 141 13.91 -18.38 6.37
N ASP A 142 12.62 -18.03 6.33
CA ASP A 142 12.01 -17.01 7.20
C ASP A 142 11.38 -17.62 8.48
N VAL A 143 11.65 -18.90 8.75
CA VAL A 143 11.43 -19.55 10.05
C VAL A 143 12.78 -19.68 10.75
N SER A 144 13.47 -18.56 10.95
CA SER A 144 14.55 -18.53 11.94
C SER A 144 13.94 -18.26 13.32
N PHE A 145 13.60 -19.37 13.98
CA PHE A 145 13.96 -19.65 15.36
C PHE A 145 13.82 -18.49 16.36
N VAL A 146 12.70 -18.46 17.08
CA VAL A 146 12.67 -17.95 18.46
C VAL A 146 11.97 -19.00 19.32
N GLU A 147 12.74 -20.00 19.75
CA GLU A 147 12.41 -20.76 20.96
C GLU A 147 12.62 -19.84 22.16
N TRP A 148 11.57 -19.59 22.93
CA TRP A 148 11.67 -19.01 24.26
C TRP A 148 11.98 -20.13 25.26
N LYS A 149 13.11 -20.00 25.97
CA LYS A 149 13.31 -20.57 27.31
C LYS A 149 13.24 -19.44 28.33
#